data_AF-A0A932PHC9-F1
#
_entry.id   AF-A0A932PHC9-F1
#
_cell.length_a   1.000
_cell.length_b   1.000
_cell.length_c   1.000
_cell.angle_alpha   90.00
_cell.angle_beta   90.00
_cell.angle_gamma   90.00
#
_symmetry.space_group_name_H-M   'P 1'
#
loop_
_entity.id
_entity.type
_entity.pdbx_description
1 polymer ?
#
loop_
_entity_poly.entity_id
_entity_poly.type
_entity_poly.pdbx_seq_one_letter_code
_entity_poly.pdbx_strand_id
1 'polypeptide(L)'
;MAIFTLGCLSGGAFCLPVWADDDAPEAPAEPSDYQSRHLLVHTDLPEAEAQKLLVRLEATLTAISDYWQSPLRGMIECYVIADIDHWCDANALPKNVSLMIRSIGGATDVRRESSGKQSAFLATVYAVARPGVPEHEVVHAYCIQTFGAMGPDWYKEGMAQMSHIRREGERGVACAPEVLACFRDRPRRTVQQIVSAGTFTSRIGKSLEEALVRGDKLTIETQDHDEIWLRENAAAVEQAFQSYYWSWALCHLLHHNPNYSARFRMLGRSYLSRRDETFERVFGSMSDKIAFEYQFFVDHIDQGYRADLCAWDWTKKFRSLVDGEEVVTRVLAARGYQPSGLDVSAGQDYTYRTEGTWTLSPGAEATGAAGDAQEHGGLEAVVMRKGLALSEPILLKAEGVLNPPSDGRLYLRCRDDWNKLDDNQGSVLVRFRKGQ
;
A
#
# COMPACT_ATOMS: atom_id res chain seq x y z
N MET A 1 11.94 -24.16 -16.26
CA MET A 1 11.70 -23.80 -14.84
C MET A 1 10.90 -22.52 -14.89
N ALA A 2 9.57 -22.65 -14.95
CA ALA A 2 8.67 -21.51 -14.83
C ALA A 2 8.84 -20.94 -13.43
N ILE A 3 8.88 -19.63 -13.29
CA ILE A 3 8.83 -18.97 -11.99
C ILE A 3 7.48 -18.30 -11.96
N PHE A 4 6.51 -18.94 -11.29
CA PHE A 4 5.18 -18.37 -11.12
C PHE A 4 5.23 -17.26 -10.05
N THR A 5 4.76 -16.08 -10.43
CA THR A 5 4.41 -15.01 -9.49
C THR A 5 2.90 -15.11 -9.26
N LEU A 6 2.46 -15.14 -8.00
CA LEU A 6 1.09 -15.51 -7.64
C LEU A 6 0.21 -14.28 -7.40
N GLY A 7 -0.98 -14.31 -7.98
CA GLY A 7 -2.12 -13.44 -7.67
C GLY A 7 -3.02 -14.00 -6.58
N CYS A 8 -4.20 -13.38 -6.40
CA CYS A 8 -5.12 -13.57 -5.26
C CYS A 8 -6.45 -14.35 -5.49
N LEU A 9 -6.73 -15.40 -4.68
CA LEU A 9 -7.92 -16.31 -4.56
C LEU A 9 -9.27 -15.92 -5.22
N SER A 10 -9.99 -16.96 -5.65
CA SER A 10 -11.47 -17.03 -5.75
C SER A 10 -12.01 -18.27 -5.01
N GLY A 11 -13.13 -18.14 -4.28
CA GLY A 11 -13.78 -19.24 -3.56
C GLY A 11 -14.46 -18.76 -2.27
N GLY A 12 -15.78 -18.92 -2.18
CA GLY A 12 -16.63 -18.33 -1.15
C GLY A 12 -16.09 -18.46 0.29
N ALA A 13 -16.13 -17.34 1.01
CA ALA A 13 -15.65 -17.11 2.39
C ALA A 13 -14.18 -16.69 2.58
N PHE A 14 -13.30 -16.78 1.58
CA PHE A 14 -11.97 -16.18 1.62
C PHE A 14 -11.66 -15.44 0.32
N CYS A 15 -12.47 -14.42 0.01
CA CYS A 15 -12.14 -13.46 -1.03
C CYS A 15 -11.20 -12.39 -0.47
N LEU A 16 -10.13 -12.10 -1.22
CA LEU A 16 -9.68 -10.73 -1.30
C LEU A 16 -10.80 -9.93 -2.00
N PRO A 17 -11.34 -8.90 -1.39
CA PRO A 17 -12.23 -7.97 -2.06
C PRO A 17 -11.30 -7.05 -2.82
N VAL A 18 -11.02 -7.42 -4.06
CA VAL A 18 -10.40 -6.47 -4.97
C VAL A 18 -11.55 -5.63 -5.51
N TRP A 19 -11.43 -4.32 -5.32
CA TRP A 19 -12.49 -3.34 -5.17
C TRP A 19 -13.48 -3.37 -6.34
N ALA A 20 -14.75 -3.61 -6.04
CA ALA A 20 -15.83 -3.46 -7.00
C ALA A 20 -16.37 -2.03 -6.90
N ASP A 21 -16.35 -1.29 -8.01
CA ASP A 21 -17.56 -0.59 -8.40
C ASP A 21 -18.57 -1.70 -8.78
N ASP A 22 -19.76 -1.59 -8.23
CA ASP A 22 -20.78 -2.63 -8.02
C ASP A 22 -21.53 -3.10 -9.28
N ASP A 23 -20.88 -3.10 -10.45
CA ASP A 23 -21.48 -3.67 -11.66
C ASP A 23 -20.95 -5.09 -11.84
N ALA A 24 -21.79 -6.09 -11.54
CA ALA A 24 -21.56 -7.45 -11.98
C ALA A 24 -21.31 -7.43 -13.50
N PRO A 25 -20.26 -8.11 -14.00
CA PRO A 25 -20.01 -8.12 -15.43
C PRO A 25 -21.25 -8.59 -16.18
N GLU A 26 -21.57 -7.92 -17.28
CA GLU A 26 -22.54 -8.42 -18.25
C GLU A 26 -22.18 -9.88 -18.63
N ALA A 27 -23.19 -10.65 -19.03
CA ALA A 27 -23.02 -12.08 -19.29
C ALA A 27 -21.80 -12.32 -20.21
N PRO A 28 -20.90 -13.26 -19.83
CA PRO A 28 -19.67 -13.49 -20.58
C PRO A 28 -19.96 -13.85 -22.04
N ALA A 29 -19.13 -13.33 -22.94
CA ALA A 29 -19.16 -13.56 -24.38
C ALA A 29 -18.24 -14.72 -24.79
N GLU A 30 -18.20 -15.02 -26.08
CA GLU A 30 -17.21 -15.93 -26.64
C GLU A 30 -15.79 -15.35 -26.49
N PRO A 31 -14.79 -16.16 -26.09
CA PRO A 31 -13.41 -15.72 -25.99
C PRO A 31 -12.93 -14.99 -27.26
N SER A 32 -12.43 -13.77 -27.08
CA SER A 32 -12.05 -12.87 -28.16
C SER A 32 -10.75 -12.11 -27.82
N ASP A 33 -10.07 -11.65 -28.87
CA ASP A 33 -8.79 -10.95 -28.77
C ASP A 33 -8.98 -9.45 -28.86
N TYR A 34 -8.42 -8.72 -27.91
CA TYR A 34 -8.40 -7.27 -27.88
C TYR A 34 -6.97 -6.78 -27.70
N GLN A 35 -6.55 -5.80 -28.51
CA GLN A 35 -5.17 -5.34 -28.54
C GLN A 35 -5.08 -3.84 -28.30
N SER A 36 -4.08 -3.43 -27.52
CA SER A 36 -3.68 -2.04 -27.36
C SER A 36 -2.21 -1.85 -27.79
N ARG A 37 -1.57 -0.77 -27.35
CA ARG A 37 -0.17 -0.48 -27.71
C ARG A 37 0.79 -1.50 -27.08
N HIS A 38 0.53 -1.90 -25.84
CA HIS A 38 1.42 -2.71 -25.03
C HIS A 38 0.84 -4.07 -24.63
N LEU A 39 -0.43 -4.33 -24.94
CA LEU A 39 -1.14 -5.51 -24.48
C LEU A 39 -1.82 -6.25 -25.63
N LEU A 40 -1.82 -7.57 -25.53
CA LEU A 40 -2.76 -8.47 -26.19
C LEU A 40 -3.57 -9.15 -25.09
N VAL A 41 -4.88 -8.92 -25.06
CA VAL A 41 -5.79 -9.47 -24.06
C VAL A 41 -6.73 -10.45 -24.73
N HIS A 42 -6.68 -11.70 -24.29
CA HIS A 42 -7.64 -12.74 -24.57
C HIS A 42 -8.67 -12.74 -23.45
N THR A 43 -9.94 -12.47 -23.75
CA THR A 43 -11.00 -12.40 -22.74
C THR A 43 -12.36 -12.79 -23.29
N ASP A 44 -13.20 -13.34 -22.41
CA ASP A 44 -14.62 -13.63 -22.57
C ASP A 44 -15.50 -12.51 -21.98
N LEU A 45 -14.92 -11.35 -21.63
CA LEU A 45 -15.71 -10.16 -21.32
C LEU A 45 -16.41 -9.62 -22.58
N PRO A 46 -17.63 -9.07 -22.44
CA PRO A 46 -18.27 -8.30 -23.50
C PRO A 46 -17.37 -7.15 -23.99
N GLU A 47 -17.48 -6.79 -25.28
CA GLU A 47 -16.59 -5.83 -25.94
C GLU A 47 -16.43 -4.52 -25.16
N ALA A 48 -17.51 -3.96 -24.63
CA ALA A 48 -17.47 -2.72 -23.86
C ALA A 48 -16.61 -2.85 -22.58
N GLU A 49 -16.71 -3.97 -21.86
CA GLU A 49 -15.93 -4.25 -20.66
C GLU A 49 -14.48 -4.61 -20.98
N ALA A 50 -14.23 -5.35 -22.07
CA ALA A 50 -12.89 -5.63 -22.56
C ALA A 50 -12.14 -4.35 -22.94
N GLN A 51 -12.82 -3.37 -23.56
CA GLN A 51 -12.23 -2.05 -23.85
C GLN A 51 -11.91 -1.27 -22.57
N LYS A 52 -12.80 -1.27 -21.56
CA LYS A 52 -12.53 -0.65 -20.25
C LYS A 52 -11.34 -1.30 -19.55
N LEU A 53 -11.23 -2.63 -19.61
CA LEU A 53 -10.10 -3.40 -19.08
C LEU A 53 -8.79 -2.97 -19.77
N LEU A 54 -8.75 -2.90 -21.10
CA LEU A 54 -7.55 -2.44 -21.83
C LEU A 54 -7.11 -1.03 -21.39
N VAL A 55 -8.05 -0.10 -21.27
CA VAL A 55 -7.76 1.26 -20.81
C VAL A 55 -7.15 1.26 -19.41
N ARG A 56 -7.71 0.47 -18.48
CA ARG A 56 -7.18 0.34 -17.11
C ARG A 56 -5.77 -0.25 -17.10
N LEU A 57 -5.52 -1.32 -17.84
CA LEU A 57 -4.21 -1.96 -17.87
C LEU A 57 -3.13 -1.08 -18.51
N GLU A 58 -3.46 -0.33 -19.58
CA GLU A 58 -2.54 0.66 -20.17
C GLU A 58 -2.25 1.82 -19.22
N ALA A 59 -3.25 2.28 -18.46
CA ALA A 59 -3.04 3.30 -17.43
C ALA A 59 -2.12 2.78 -16.31
N THR A 60 -2.31 1.53 -15.87
CA THR A 60 -1.42 0.86 -14.91
C THR A 60 0.01 0.78 -15.44
N LEU A 61 0.21 0.31 -16.68
CA LEU A 61 1.52 0.23 -17.34
C LEU A 61 2.20 1.60 -17.43
N THR A 62 1.44 2.63 -17.78
CA THR A 62 1.94 4.01 -17.85
C THR A 62 2.43 4.48 -16.48
N ALA A 63 1.59 4.33 -15.44
CA ALA A 63 1.92 4.75 -14.09
C ALA A 63 3.17 4.06 -13.54
N ILE A 64 3.32 2.75 -13.74
CA ILE A 64 4.49 2.01 -13.25
C ILE A 64 5.75 2.27 -14.08
N SER A 65 5.61 2.45 -15.39
CA SER A 65 6.69 2.90 -16.28
C SER A 65 7.24 4.24 -15.81
N ASP A 66 6.36 5.19 -15.47
CA ASP A 66 6.74 6.51 -14.96
C ASP A 66 7.40 6.43 -13.58
N TYR A 67 6.85 5.60 -12.68
CA TYR A 67 7.41 5.41 -11.34
C TYR A 67 8.86 4.90 -11.37
N TRP A 68 9.14 3.89 -12.21
CA TRP A 68 10.49 3.33 -12.36
C TRP A 68 11.35 4.04 -13.42
N GLN A 69 10.75 4.96 -14.18
CA GLN A 69 11.30 5.68 -15.34
C GLN A 69 11.95 4.72 -16.35
N SER A 70 11.20 3.72 -16.77
CA SER A 70 11.63 2.79 -17.83
C SER A 70 10.42 2.35 -18.62
N PRO A 71 10.39 2.54 -19.94
CA PRO A 71 9.27 2.09 -20.75
C PRO A 71 9.23 0.56 -20.81
N LEU A 72 8.02 0.00 -20.94
CA LEU A 72 7.85 -1.42 -21.21
C LEU A 72 8.62 -1.83 -22.48
N ARG A 73 9.17 -3.04 -22.45
CA ARG A 73 9.77 -3.69 -23.62
C ARG A 73 8.82 -4.77 -24.16
N GLY A 74 8.43 -4.61 -25.41
CA GLY A 74 7.55 -5.56 -26.10
C GLY A 74 6.09 -5.43 -25.68
N MET A 75 5.33 -6.46 -26.01
CA MET A 75 3.92 -6.63 -25.65
C MET A 75 3.83 -7.59 -24.46
N ILE A 76 2.84 -7.41 -23.59
CA ILE A 76 2.47 -8.40 -22.58
C ILE A 76 1.20 -9.09 -23.07
N GLU A 77 1.23 -10.42 -23.09
CA GLU A 77 0.07 -11.25 -23.39
C GLU A 77 -0.71 -11.51 -22.09
N CYS A 78 -2.03 -11.36 -22.13
CA CYS A 78 -2.90 -11.50 -20.97
C CYS A 78 -4.10 -12.40 -21.33
N TYR A 79 -4.40 -13.36 -20.47
CA TYR A 79 -5.64 -14.12 -20.47
C TYR A 79 -6.47 -13.67 -19.27
N VAL A 80 -7.56 -12.93 -19.53
CA VAL A 80 -8.43 -12.36 -18.49
C VAL A 80 -9.80 -13.02 -18.58
N ILE A 81 -10.12 -13.82 -17.56
CA ILE A 81 -11.18 -14.84 -17.64
C ILE A 81 -12.32 -14.49 -16.68
N ALA A 82 -13.49 -14.21 -17.24
CA ALA A 82 -14.74 -13.96 -16.53
C ALA A 82 -15.44 -15.28 -16.19
N ASP A 83 -15.48 -16.22 -17.12
CA ASP A 83 -16.00 -17.56 -16.93
C ASP A 83 -15.03 -18.61 -17.48
N ILE A 84 -14.31 -19.26 -16.57
CA ILE A 84 -13.34 -20.30 -16.88
C ILE A 84 -13.95 -21.49 -17.65
N ASP A 85 -15.26 -21.71 -17.56
CA ASP A 85 -15.92 -22.80 -18.28
C ASP A 85 -16.08 -22.48 -19.79
N HIS A 86 -15.95 -21.21 -20.21
CA HIS A 86 -15.84 -20.83 -21.63
C HIS A 86 -14.48 -21.19 -22.26
N TRP A 87 -13.50 -21.60 -21.45
CA TRP A 87 -12.13 -21.89 -21.88
C TRP A 87 -11.78 -23.39 -21.81
N CYS A 88 -12.81 -24.26 -21.77
CA CYS A 88 -12.68 -25.71 -21.58
C CYS A 88 -12.09 -26.49 -22.77
N ASP A 89 -12.01 -25.88 -23.96
CA ASP A 89 -11.45 -26.56 -25.12
C ASP A 89 -9.97 -26.89 -24.88
N ALA A 90 -9.56 -28.11 -25.26
CA ALA A 90 -8.32 -28.76 -24.83
C ALA A 90 -7.00 -28.01 -25.13
N ASN A 91 -7.06 -26.89 -25.86
CA ASN A 91 -5.92 -26.04 -26.22
C ASN A 91 -6.07 -24.56 -25.83
N ALA A 92 -7.18 -24.14 -25.21
CA ALA A 92 -7.43 -22.71 -24.94
C ALA A 92 -6.61 -22.17 -23.76
N LEU A 93 -6.40 -22.98 -22.71
CA LEU A 93 -5.56 -22.61 -21.56
C LEU A 93 -4.68 -23.79 -21.11
N PRO A 94 -3.44 -23.52 -20.63
CA PRO A 94 -2.65 -24.54 -19.95
C PRO A 94 -3.39 -25.11 -18.72
N LYS A 95 -3.38 -26.43 -18.49
CA LYS A 95 -4.13 -27.07 -17.39
C LYS A 95 -3.82 -26.50 -15.99
N ASN A 96 -2.58 -26.05 -15.79
CA ASN A 96 -2.15 -25.41 -14.55
C ASN A 96 -2.81 -24.05 -14.31
N VAL A 97 -3.23 -23.36 -15.37
CA VAL A 97 -3.84 -22.04 -15.30
C VAL A 97 -5.23 -22.11 -14.68
N SER A 98 -6.04 -23.11 -15.00
CA SER A 98 -7.38 -23.27 -14.39
C SER A 98 -7.31 -23.42 -12.87
N LEU A 99 -6.39 -24.25 -12.37
CA LEU A 99 -6.16 -24.40 -10.92
C LEU A 99 -5.65 -23.10 -10.29
N MET A 100 -4.75 -22.38 -10.96
CA MET A 100 -4.23 -21.09 -10.47
C MET A 100 -5.33 -20.01 -10.43
N ILE A 101 -6.10 -19.86 -11.50
CA ILE A 101 -7.18 -18.87 -11.56
C ILE A 101 -8.24 -19.16 -10.51
N ARG A 102 -8.65 -20.43 -10.36
CA ARG A 102 -9.62 -20.79 -9.31
C ARG A 102 -9.01 -20.61 -7.92
N SER A 103 -7.80 -21.09 -7.67
CA SER A 103 -7.22 -21.18 -6.31
C SER A 103 -6.48 -19.93 -5.84
N ILE A 104 -6.03 -19.09 -6.75
CA ILE A 104 -5.24 -17.89 -6.43
C ILE A 104 -5.64 -16.74 -7.35
N GLY A 105 -6.71 -16.80 -8.16
CA GLY A 105 -7.22 -15.67 -8.97
C GLY A 105 -6.32 -15.11 -10.07
N GLY A 106 -5.01 -15.20 -10.00
CA GLY A 106 -4.11 -14.76 -11.06
C GLY A 106 -2.71 -15.29 -10.89
N ALA A 107 -1.93 -15.24 -11.97
CA ALA A 107 -0.51 -15.55 -11.96
C ALA A 107 0.16 -14.96 -13.20
N THR A 108 1.45 -14.67 -13.05
CA THR A 108 2.33 -14.30 -14.15
C THR A 108 3.29 -15.45 -14.43
N ASP A 109 3.19 -16.06 -15.62
CA ASP A 109 4.14 -17.05 -16.13
C ASP A 109 5.27 -16.34 -16.88
N VAL A 110 6.49 -16.85 -16.73
CA VAL A 110 7.70 -16.26 -17.30
C VAL A 110 8.45 -17.28 -18.13
N ARG A 111 8.64 -16.96 -19.40
CA ARG A 111 9.44 -17.74 -20.34
C ARG A 111 10.69 -16.97 -20.72
N ARG A 112 11.82 -17.66 -20.77
CA ARG A 112 13.04 -17.10 -21.34
C ARG A 112 13.16 -17.57 -22.77
N GLU A 113 13.10 -16.63 -23.71
CA GLU A 113 13.48 -16.90 -25.09
C GLU A 113 14.95 -16.54 -25.29
N SER A 114 15.66 -17.40 -26.02
CA SER A 114 17.05 -17.17 -26.39
C SER A 114 17.14 -17.19 -27.92
N SER A 115 17.51 -16.06 -28.51
CA SER A 115 17.83 -15.95 -29.93
C SER A 115 19.30 -15.54 -30.06
N GLY A 116 20.15 -16.53 -30.32
CA GLY A 116 21.60 -16.32 -30.41
C GLY A 116 22.21 -15.83 -29.09
N LYS A 117 22.85 -14.65 -29.11
CA LYS A 117 23.48 -14.03 -27.93
C LYS A 117 22.51 -13.20 -27.07
N GLN A 118 21.26 -13.02 -27.50
CA GLN A 118 20.27 -12.24 -26.78
C GLN A 118 19.26 -13.16 -26.12
N SER A 119 18.99 -12.91 -24.84
CA SER A 119 17.90 -13.55 -24.09
C SER A 119 16.88 -12.50 -23.69
N ALA A 120 15.62 -12.73 -24.01
CA ALA A 120 14.50 -11.93 -23.55
C ALA A 120 13.67 -12.74 -22.54
N PHE A 121 13.07 -12.04 -21.58
CA PHE A 121 11.99 -12.61 -20.78
C PHE A 121 10.69 -12.18 -21.45
N LEU A 122 9.82 -13.15 -21.70
CA LEU A 122 8.42 -12.93 -22.08
C LEU A 122 7.57 -13.35 -20.89
N ALA A 123 6.59 -12.53 -20.56
CA ALA A 123 5.65 -12.79 -19.49
C ALA A 123 4.24 -12.91 -20.08
N THR A 124 3.51 -13.92 -19.60
CA THR A 124 2.10 -14.11 -19.91
C THR A 124 1.32 -14.01 -18.61
N VAL A 125 0.33 -13.11 -18.58
CA VAL A 125 -0.56 -12.90 -17.44
C VAL A 125 -1.77 -13.81 -17.59
N TYR A 126 -2.17 -14.44 -16.50
CA TYR A 126 -3.43 -15.15 -16.36
C TYR A 126 -4.16 -14.57 -15.16
N ALA A 127 -5.40 -14.12 -15.32
CA ALA A 127 -6.14 -13.49 -14.23
C ALA A 127 -7.64 -13.69 -14.36
N VAL A 128 -8.35 -13.78 -13.22
CA VAL A 128 -9.80 -13.58 -13.21
C VAL A 128 -10.14 -12.16 -13.64
N ALA A 129 -11.27 -11.98 -14.31
CA ALA A 129 -11.79 -10.69 -14.76
C ALA A 129 -12.35 -9.83 -13.61
N ARG A 130 -11.70 -9.84 -12.45
CA ARG A 130 -12.01 -8.99 -11.30
C ARG A 130 -11.10 -7.76 -11.35
N PRO A 131 -11.64 -6.53 -11.28
CA PRO A 131 -10.83 -5.33 -11.19
C PRO A 131 -9.72 -5.45 -10.15
N GLY A 132 -8.52 -5.01 -10.52
CA GLY A 132 -7.31 -5.03 -9.68
C GLY A 132 -6.49 -6.31 -9.72
N VAL A 133 -7.07 -7.46 -10.12
CA VAL A 133 -6.27 -8.69 -10.29
C VAL A 133 -5.44 -8.64 -11.57
N PRO A 134 -5.98 -8.36 -12.77
CA PRO A 134 -5.17 -8.20 -13.97
C PRO A 134 -4.12 -7.08 -13.84
N GLU A 135 -4.47 -5.96 -13.19
CA GLU A 135 -3.57 -4.83 -12.96
C GLU A 135 -2.39 -5.21 -12.06
N HIS A 136 -2.64 -6.02 -11.03
CA HIS A 136 -1.58 -6.55 -10.16
C HIS A 136 -0.61 -7.42 -10.97
N GLU A 137 -1.12 -8.38 -11.73
CA GLU A 137 -0.28 -9.31 -12.50
C GLU A 137 0.52 -8.61 -13.62
N VAL A 138 -0.08 -7.61 -14.28
CA VAL A 138 0.62 -6.83 -15.30
C VAL A 138 1.83 -6.08 -14.73
N VAL A 139 1.86 -5.74 -13.44
CA VAL A 139 3.06 -5.18 -12.79
C VAL A 139 4.20 -6.19 -12.74
N HIS A 140 3.90 -7.45 -12.39
CA HIS A 140 4.90 -8.52 -12.35
C HIS A 140 5.45 -8.79 -13.74
N ALA A 141 4.56 -8.89 -14.74
CA ALA A 141 4.92 -9.06 -16.14
C ALA A 141 5.82 -7.92 -16.65
N TYR A 142 5.43 -6.67 -16.37
CA TYR A 142 6.22 -5.49 -16.70
C TYR A 142 7.61 -5.54 -16.05
N CYS A 143 7.70 -5.86 -14.75
CA CYS A 143 8.97 -5.92 -14.03
C CYS A 143 9.92 -6.94 -14.64
N ILE A 144 9.41 -8.14 -14.95
CA ILE A 144 10.20 -9.20 -15.56
C ILE A 144 10.62 -8.90 -16.99
N GLN A 145 9.72 -8.44 -17.86
CA GLN A 145 10.09 -8.14 -19.25
C GLN A 145 11.08 -6.98 -19.36
N THR A 146 10.93 -5.97 -18.49
CA THR A 146 11.72 -4.74 -18.55
C THR A 146 13.07 -4.90 -17.86
N PHE A 147 13.10 -5.53 -16.68
CA PHE A 147 14.28 -5.59 -15.82
C PHE A 147 14.82 -7.01 -15.60
N GLY A 148 14.03 -8.04 -15.89
CA GLY A 148 14.38 -9.42 -15.57
C GLY A 148 14.35 -9.74 -14.08
N ALA A 149 13.84 -8.85 -13.23
CA ALA A 149 13.71 -9.07 -11.79
C ALA A 149 12.54 -8.27 -11.22
N MET A 150 12.02 -8.71 -10.07
CA MET A 150 10.88 -8.07 -9.39
C MET A 150 11.25 -7.55 -7.99
N GLY A 151 12.40 -7.99 -7.45
CA GLY A 151 12.79 -7.73 -6.06
C GLY A 151 12.26 -8.78 -5.08
N PRO A 152 12.47 -8.58 -3.77
CA PRO A 152 11.96 -9.46 -2.73
C PRO A 152 10.43 -9.42 -2.65
N ASP A 153 9.80 -10.50 -2.16
CA ASP A 153 8.35 -10.65 -2.17
C ASP A 153 7.62 -9.48 -1.50
N TRP A 154 8.11 -8.98 -0.37
CA TRP A 154 7.47 -7.84 0.30
C TRP A 154 7.39 -6.59 -0.56
N TYR A 155 8.41 -6.37 -1.40
CA TYR A 155 8.48 -5.20 -2.27
C TYR A 155 7.64 -5.44 -3.51
N LYS A 156 7.85 -6.57 -4.22
CA LYS A 156 7.16 -6.82 -5.49
C LYS A 156 5.65 -6.88 -5.30
N GLU A 157 5.20 -7.58 -4.26
CA GLU A 157 3.77 -7.76 -3.99
C GLU A 157 3.14 -6.49 -3.42
N GLY A 158 3.86 -5.79 -2.53
CA GLY A 158 3.39 -4.50 -2.02
C GLY A 158 3.27 -3.45 -3.13
N MET A 159 4.22 -3.40 -4.06
CA MET A 159 4.16 -2.50 -5.23
C MET A 159 3.08 -2.90 -6.23
N ALA A 160 2.90 -4.19 -6.53
CA ALA A 160 1.84 -4.68 -7.39
C ALA A 160 0.46 -4.39 -6.81
N GLN A 161 0.28 -4.51 -5.49
CA GLN A 161 -0.98 -4.15 -4.84
C GLN A 161 -1.27 -2.63 -4.88
N MET A 162 -0.25 -1.78 -4.97
CA MET A 162 -0.43 -0.33 -5.11
C MET A 162 -0.82 0.11 -6.53
N SER A 163 -0.63 -0.72 -7.55
CA SER A 163 -0.83 -0.32 -8.96
C SER A 163 -2.30 -0.22 -9.36
N HIS A 164 -3.19 -0.84 -8.59
CA HIS A 164 -4.65 -0.71 -8.72
C HIS A 164 -5.16 0.61 -8.11
N ILE A 165 -4.35 1.29 -7.29
CA ILE A 165 -4.71 2.58 -6.68
C ILE A 165 -4.17 3.69 -7.57
N ARG A 166 -5.05 4.33 -8.35
CA ARG A 166 -5.10 5.79 -8.53
C ARG A 166 -6.03 6.22 -9.66
N ARG A 167 -6.91 7.19 -9.35
CA ARG A 167 -7.04 8.34 -10.26
C ARG A 167 -5.84 9.26 -10.04
N GLU A 168 -5.41 9.95 -11.09
CA GLU A 168 -4.30 10.89 -11.01
C GLU A 168 -4.52 11.92 -9.88
N GLY A 169 -3.54 12.08 -8.99
CA GLY A 169 -3.61 13.02 -7.87
C GLY A 169 -4.06 12.42 -6.53
N GLU A 170 -4.68 11.24 -6.51
CA GLU A 170 -5.07 10.56 -5.27
C GLU A 170 -3.84 9.99 -4.55
N ARG A 171 -3.71 10.34 -3.27
CA ARG A 171 -2.59 9.93 -2.39
C ARG A 171 -3.05 9.33 -1.08
N GLY A 172 -4.36 9.32 -0.82
CA GLY A 172 -4.94 8.69 0.35
C GLY A 172 -4.87 7.17 0.24
N VAL A 173 -4.98 6.51 1.38
CA VAL A 173 -5.32 5.09 1.41
C VAL A 173 -6.65 4.90 0.69
N ALA A 174 -6.66 4.08 -0.34
CA ALA A 174 -7.85 3.58 -0.98
C ALA A 174 -7.66 2.07 -1.07
N CYS A 175 -8.36 1.33 -0.21
CA CYS A 175 -8.31 -0.12 -0.26
C CYS A 175 -9.65 -0.80 0.01
N ALA A 176 -9.67 -2.11 0.23
CA ALA A 176 -10.91 -2.83 0.44
C ALA A 176 -11.28 -2.72 1.90
N PRO A 177 -12.58 -2.71 2.26
CA PRO A 177 -12.99 -2.83 3.66
C PRO A 177 -12.30 -4.00 4.39
N GLU A 178 -12.06 -5.12 3.73
CA GLU A 178 -11.50 -6.34 4.32
C GLU A 178 -9.96 -6.28 4.43
N VAL A 179 -9.31 -5.48 3.57
CA VAL A 179 -7.91 -5.09 3.77
C VAL A 179 -7.79 -4.28 5.06
N LEU A 180 -8.69 -3.31 5.27
CA LEU A 180 -8.73 -2.53 6.52
C LEU A 180 -9.08 -3.38 7.73
N ALA A 181 -10.01 -4.33 7.60
CA ALA A 181 -10.36 -5.28 8.65
C ALA A 181 -9.14 -6.12 9.05
N CYS A 182 -8.29 -6.53 8.10
CA CYS A 182 -7.05 -7.24 8.41
C CYS A 182 -6.13 -6.46 9.36
N PHE A 183 -6.06 -5.14 9.25
CA PHE A 183 -5.24 -4.32 10.15
C PHE A 183 -5.84 -4.13 11.54
N ARG A 184 -7.17 -4.23 11.66
CA ARG A 184 -7.90 -4.08 12.93
C ARG A 184 -7.94 -5.38 13.73
N ASP A 185 -8.19 -6.50 13.05
CA ASP A 185 -8.57 -7.75 13.70
C ASP A 185 -7.42 -8.74 13.90
N ARG A 186 -6.23 -8.45 13.35
CA ARG A 186 -5.09 -9.38 13.34
C ARG A 186 -3.88 -8.84 14.10
N PRO A 187 -2.99 -9.71 14.60
CA PRO A 187 -1.72 -9.30 15.19
C PRO A 187 -0.91 -8.46 14.21
N ARG A 188 -0.47 -7.28 14.67
CA ARG A 188 0.33 -6.36 13.88
C ARG A 188 1.69 -6.98 13.55
N ARG A 189 2.16 -6.78 12.31
CA ARG A 189 3.53 -7.13 11.91
C ARG A 189 4.44 -5.92 12.00
N THR A 190 5.63 -6.11 12.55
CA THR A 190 6.67 -5.07 12.54
C THR A 190 7.28 -4.93 11.16
N VAL A 191 7.90 -3.77 10.88
CA VAL A 191 8.67 -3.54 9.64
C VAL A 191 9.69 -4.66 9.41
N GLN A 192 10.40 -5.08 10.45
CA GLN A 192 11.40 -6.14 10.35
C GLN A 192 10.78 -7.49 9.94
N GLN A 193 9.61 -7.84 10.50
CA GLN A 193 8.90 -9.07 10.15
C GLN A 193 8.44 -9.06 8.69
N ILE A 194 8.07 -7.89 8.15
CA ILE A 194 7.63 -7.73 6.77
C ILE A 194 8.81 -7.88 5.81
N VAL A 195 9.89 -7.12 6.02
CA VAL A 195 11.05 -7.14 5.11
C VAL A 195 11.83 -8.45 5.19
N SER A 196 11.70 -9.19 6.29
CA SER A 196 12.35 -10.49 6.50
C SER A 196 11.41 -11.69 6.26
N ALA A 197 10.20 -11.47 5.74
CA ALA A 197 9.21 -12.54 5.54
C ALA A 197 9.66 -13.63 4.54
N GLY A 198 10.77 -13.39 3.83
CA GLY A 198 11.33 -14.33 2.87
C GLY A 198 10.49 -14.43 1.60
N THR A 199 10.50 -15.62 0.99
CA THR A 199 9.83 -15.89 -0.29
C THR A 199 8.46 -16.54 -0.09
N PHE A 200 7.53 -15.83 0.54
CA PHE A 200 6.20 -16.36 0.87
C PHE A 200 5.37 -16.76 -0.37
N THR A 201 5.62 -16.17 -1.54
CA THR A 201 4.92 -16.58 -2.77
C THR A 201 5.49 -17.89 -3.32
N SER A 202 6.81 -18.08 -3.25
CA SER A 202 7.47 -19.29 -3.77
C SER A 202 6.95 -20.59 -3.16
N ARG A 203 6.50 -20.55 -1.89
CA ARG A 203 5.95 -21.71 -1.19
C ARG A 203 4.63 -22.19 -1.82
N ILE A 204 3.75 -21.25 -2.19
CA ILE A 204 2.48 -21.58 -2.82
C ILE A 204 2.73 -22.02 -4.27
N GLY A 205 3.59 -21.32 -5.00
CA GLY A 205 3.96 -21.72 -6.37
C GLY A 205 4.52 -23.15 -6.43
N LYS A 206 5.40 -23.50 -5.48
CA LYS A 206 5.93 -24.87 -5.38
C LYS A 206 4.83 -25.91 -5.04
N SER A 207 3.90 -25.58 -4.14
CA SER A 207 2.78 -26.47 -3.81
C SER A 207 1.85 -26.70 -5.00
N LEU A 208 1.62 -25.67 -5.83
CA LEU A 208 0.88 -25.79 -7.09
C LEU A 208 1.62 -26.67 -8.10
N GLU A 209 2.92 -26.44 -8.31
CA GLU A 209 3.75 -27.31 -9.16
C GLU A 209 3.71 -28.79 -8.73
N GLU A 210 3.82 -29.04 -7.42
CA GLU A 210 3.73 -30.39 -6.85
C GLU A 210 2.33 -31.01 -7.01
N ALA A 211 1.26 -30.22 -6.89
CA ALA A 211 -0.11 -30.65 -7.13
C ALA A 211 -0.33 -31.03 -8.61
N LEU A 212 0.25 -30.26 -9.53
CA LEU A 212 0.18 -30.52 -10.96
C LEU A 212 0.91 -31.80 -11.36
N VAL A 213 2.11 -32.03 -10.82
CA VAL A 213 2.86 -33.28 -11.03
C VAL A 213 2.12 -34.50 -10.45
N ARG A 214 1.37 -34.32 -9.34
CA ARG A 214 0.49 -35.36 -8.79
C ARG A 214 -0.76 -35.57 -9.65
N GLY A 215 -1.36 -34.50 -10.17
CA GLY A 215 -2.48 -34.51 -11.11
C GLY A 215 -2.14 -35.20 -12.43
N ASP A 216 -0.92 -35.05 -12.96
CA ASP A 216 -0.46 -35.83 -14.12
C ASP A 216 -0.44 -37.36 -13.87
N LYS A 217 -0.48 -37.81 -12.61
CA LYS A 217 -0.60 -39.23 -12.23
C LYS A 217 -2.03 -39.67 -11.88
N LEU A 218 -2.95 -38.72 -11.66
CA LEU A 218 -4.35 -38.94 -11.34
C LEU A 218 -5.18 -38.47 -12.54
N THR A 219 -5.66 -39.41 -13.35
CA THR A 219 -6.48 -39.14 -14.54
C THR A 219 -7.52 -38.04 -14.29
N ILE A 220 -7.45 -37.03 -15.14
CA ILE A 220 -8.19 -35.76 -15.15
C ILE A 220 -9.69 -36.03 -15.32
N GLU A 221 -10.46 -36.20 -14.25
CA GLU A 221 -11.94 -36.26 -14.36
C GLU A 221 -12.76 -35.66 -13.20
N THR A 222 -12.22 -34.99 -12.17
CA THR A 222 -13.10 -34.43 -11.11
C THR A 222 -12.75 -33.04 -10.57
N GLN A 223 -13.79 -32.22 -10.40
CA GLN A 223 -13.81 -30.92 -9.68
C GLN A 223 -13.27 -31.00 -8.23
N ASP A 224 -13.15 -32.21 -7.66
CA ASP A 224 -12.66 -32.45 -6.31
C ASP A 224 -11.20 -31.99 -6.07
N HIS A 225 -10.36 -31.94 -7.12
CA HIS A 225 -8.93 -31.66 -6.94
C HIS A 225 -8.63 -30.23 -6.47
N ASP A 226 -9.39 -29.25 -6.96
CA ASP A 226 -9.21 -27.84 -6.60
C ASP A 226 -9.61 -27.61 -5.14
N GLU A 227 -10.75 -28.17 -4.72
CA GLU A 227 -11.23 -28.10 -3.33
C GLU A 227 -10.27 -28.83 -2.37
N ILE A 228 -9.72 -29.97 -2.78
CA ILE A 228 -8.74 -30.71 -1.98
C ILE A 228 -7.46 -29.88 -1.81
N TRP A 229 -6.91 -29.32 -2.90
CA TRP A 229 -5.70 -28.50 -2.83
C TRP A 229 -5.92 -27.26 -1.97
N LEU A 230 -7.04 -26.56 -2.16
CA LEU A 230 -7.41 -25.38 -1.37
C LEU A 230 -7.52 -25.73 0.11
N ARG A 231 -8.20 -26.82 0.46
CA ARG A 231 -8.31 -27.27 1.85
C ARG A 231 -6.95 -27.63 2.46
N GLU A 232 -6.07 -28.29 1.70
CA GLU A 232 -4.71 -28.64 2.14
C GLU A 232 -3.81 -27.41 2.33
N ASN A 233 -4.03 -26.35 1.55
CA ASN A 233 -3.14 -25.17 1.50
C ASN A 233 -3.77 -23.90 2.09
N ALA A 234 -5.01 -23.94 2.58
CA ALA A 234 -5.76 -22.78 3.06
C ALA A 234 -4.96 -21.90 4.04
N ALA A 235 -4.26 -22.51 4.99
CA ALA A 235 -3.46 -21.78 5.96
C ALA A 235 -2.23 -21.07 5.33
N ALA A 236 -1.57 -21.69 4.36
CA ALA A 236 -0.43 -21.09 3.67
C ALA A 236 -0.87 -19.95 2.74
N VAL A 237 -2.03 -20.14 2.10
CA VAL A 237 -2.69 -19.16 1.24
C VAL A 237 -3.13 -17.94 2.06
N GLU A 238 -3.83 -18.15 3.18
CA GLU A 238 -4.18 -17.10 4.15
C GLU A 238 -2.94 -16.35 4.69
N GLN A 239 -1.88 -17.08 5.03
CA GLN A 239 -0.63 -16.47 5.49
C GLN A 239 0.03 -15.59 4.41
N ALA A 240 -0.06 -16.01 3.15
CA ALA A 240 0.41 -15.19 2.04
C ALA A 240 -0.44 -13.91 1.93
N PHE A 241 -1.78 -13.99 1.96
CA PHE A 241 -2.66 -12.80 1.96
C PHE A 241 -2.31 -11.77 3.02
N GLN A 242 -2.10 -12.25 4.25
CA GLN A 242 -1.64 -11.36 5.32
C GLN A 242 -0.32 -10.70 4.95
N SER A 243 0.61 -11.45 4.37
CA SER A 243 1.89 -10.90 3.92
C SER A 243 1.70 -9.86 2.82
N TYR A 244 0.81 -10.06 1.84
CA TYR A 244 0.45 -9.06 0.83
C TYR A 244 -0.05 -7.76 1.48
N TYR A 245 -0.99 -7.83 2.44
CA TYR A 245 -1.54 -6.64 3.09
C TYR A 245 -0.48 -5.84 3.86
N TRP A 246 0.34 -6.51 4.65
CA TRP A 246 1.39 -5.87 5.41
C TRP A 246 2.50 -5.30 4.52
N SER A 247 2.81 -5.99 3.41
CA SER A 247 3.71 -5.51 2.38
C SER A 247 3.19 -4.28 1.66
N TRP A 248 1.90 -4.26 1.31
CA TRP A 248 1.22 -3.09 0.74
C TRP A 248 1.26 -1.91 1.72
N ALA A 249 0.92 -2.12 2.99
CA ALA A 249 0.90 -1.04 4.00
C ALA A 249 2.28 -0.39 4.14
N LEU A 250 3.34 -1.20 4.21
CA LEU A 250 4.71 -0.70 4.28
C LEU A 250 5.11 0.04 2.99
N CYS A 251 4.80 -0.52 1.82
CA CYS A 251 5.09 0.14 0.55
C CYS A 251 4.33 1.46 0.40
N HIS A 252 3.06 1.51 0.81
CA HIS A 252 2.22 2.71 0.79
C HIS A 252 2.85 3.81 1.65
N LEU A 253 3.18 3.50 2.91
CA LEU A 253 3.85 4.45 3.79
C LEU A 253 5.16 4.95 3.18
N LEU A 254 6.05 4.06 2.76
CA LEU A 254 7.37 4.43 2.25
C LEU A 254 7.28 5.23 0.95
N HIS A 255 6.34 4.90 0.08
CA HIS A 255 6.13 5.59 -1.20
C HIS A 255 5.60 7.01 -1.00
N HIS A 256 4.64 7.20 -0.10
CA HIS A 256 3.96 8.48 0.08
C HIS A 256 4.64 9.39 1.10
N ASN A 257 5.36 8.85 2.08
CA ASN A 257 5.98 9.65 3.11
C ASN A 257 7.20 10.43 2.56
N PRO A 258 7.25 11.77 2.68
CA PRO A 258 8.35 12.59 2.16
C PRO A 258 9.70 12.28 2.80
N ASN A 259 9.75 11.69 4.00
CA ASN A 259 11.00 11.28 4.63
C ASN A 259 11.70 10.12 3.89
N TYR A 260 10.91 9.28 3.21
CA TYR A 260 11.36 7.95 2.74
C TYR A 260 11.23 7.74 1.23
N SER A 261 10.24 8.38 0.58
CA SER A 261 9.84 8.14 -0.82
C SER A 261 10.99 8.14 -1.82
N ALA A 262 11.90 9.12 -1.75
CA ALA A 262 13.04 9.20 -2.65
C ALA A 262 13.98 7.98 -2.50
N ARG A 263 14.30 7.60 -1.25
CA ARG A 263 15.15 6.43 -0.96
C ARG A 263 14.43 5.13 -1.32
N PHE A 264 13.14 5.05 -1.09
CA PHE A 264 12.33 3.88 -1.44
C PHE A 264 12.30 3.63 -2.95
N ARG A 265 12.13 4.70 -3.75
CA ARG A 265 12.23 4.61 -5.22
C ARG A 265 13.62 4.15 -5.67
N MET A 266 14.68 4.63 -5.02
CA MET A 266 16.05 4.18 -5.30
C MET A 266 16.26 2.70 -4.95
N LEU A 267 15.77 2.26 -3.79
CA LEU A 267 15.83 0.86 -3.37
C LEU A 267 15.11 -0.05 -4.37
N GLY A 268 13.91 0.33 -4.80
CA GLY A 268 13.16 -0.38 -5.82
C GLY A 268 13.92 -0.55 -7.14
N ARG A 269 14.58 0.51 -7.61
CA ARG A 269 15.45 0.44 -8.80
C ARG A 269 16.64 -0.49 -8.62
N SER A 270 17.25 -0.50 -7.44
CA SER A 270 18.33 -1.44 -7.11
C SER A 270 17.84 -2.89 -7.15
N TYR A 271 16.66 -3.17 -6.61
CA TYR A 271 16.03 -4.50 -6.68
C TYR A 271 15.78 -4.96 -8.13
N LEU A 272 15.15 -4.11 -8.94
CA LEU A 272 14.85 -4.41 -10.33
C LEU A 272 16.13 -4.59 -11.17
N SER A 273 17.17 -3.82 -10.86
CA SER A 273 18.48 -3.93 -11.53
C SER A 273 19.37 -5.04 -10.97
N ARG A 274 18.85 -5.91 -10.08
CA ARG A 274 19.58 -7.00 -9.40
C ARG A 274 20.87 -6.54 -8.69
N ARG A 275 20.89 -5.33 -8.16
CA ARG A 275 21.99 -4.85 -7.32
C ARG A 275 21.85 -5.43 -5.92
N ASP A 276 22.99 -5.65 -5.27
CA ASP A 276 23.07 -6.15 -3.90
C ASP A 276 22.79 -5.03 -2.87
N GLU A 277 21.57 -4.50 -2.91
CA GLU A 277 21.06 -3.50 -1.98
C GLU A 277 20.01 -4.14 -1.07
N THR A 278 19.96 -3.73 0.20
CA THR A 278 18.99 -4.25 1.17
C THR A 278 18.23 -3.11 1.84
N PHE A 279 17.07 -3.44 2.41
CA PHE A 279 16.31 -2.47 3.21
C PHE A 279 17.17 -1.87 4.32
N GLU A 280 17.92 -2.72 5.04
CA GLU A 280 18.80 -2.31 6.14
C GLU A 280 19.92 -1.35 5.68
N ARG A 281 20.54 -1.59 4.52
CA ARG A 281 21.59 -0.69 4.00
C ARG A 281 21.04 0.70 3.69
N VAL A 282 19.81 0.79 3.18
CA VAL A 282 19.17 2.06 2.80
C VAL A 282 18.55 2.78 4.00
N PHE A 283 17.94 2.04 4.91
CA PHE A 283 17.06 2.58 5.95
C PHE A 283 17.50 2.30 7.39
N GLY A 284 18.57 1.53 7.63
CA GLY A 284 19.00 1.12 8.98
C GLY A 284 19.25 2.31 9.93
N SER A 285 19.80 3.41 9.41
CA SER A 285 20.01 4.65 10.19
C SER A 285 18.72 5.38 10.62
N MET A 286 17.56 4.98 10.10
CA MET A 286 16.24 5.55 10.41
C MET A 286 15.20 4.47 10.72
N SER A 287 15.63 3.25 11.04
CA SER A 287 14.76 2.10 11.29
C SER A 287 13.75 2.37 12.41
N ASP A 288 14.18 2.97 13.52
CA ASP A 288 13.30 3.34 14.64
C ASP A 288 12.21 4.35 14.22
N LYS A 289 12.56 5.31 13.36
CA LYS A 289 11.62 6.33 12.86
C LYS A 289 10.59 5.71 11.93
N ILE A 290 11.02 4.84 11.02
CA ILE A 290 10.12 4.11 10.12
C ILE A 290 9.23 3.18 10.93
N ALA A 291 9.77 2.45 11.91
CA ALA A 291 8.99 1.57 12.77
C ALA A 291 7.92 2.34 13.55
N PHE A 292 8.27 3.51 14.09
CA PHE A 292 7.33 4.41 14.75
C PHE A 292 6.23 4.91 13.80
N GLU A 293 6.59 5.51 12.65
CA GLU A 293 5.59 6.02 11.70
C GLU A 293 4.74 4.92 11.10
N TYR A 294 5.29 3.73 10.91
CA TYR A 294 4.56 2.57 10.42
C TYR A 294 3.54 2.06 11.44
N GLN A 295 3.95 1.94 12.70
CA GLN A 295 3.03 1.57 13.77
C GLN A 295 1.91 2.60 13.90
N PHE A 296 2.27 3.90 13.89
CA PHE A 296 1.31 4.99 13.92
C PHE A 296 0.36 4.96 12.72
N PHE A 297 0.87 4.70 11.51
CA PHE A 297 0.07 4.57 10.30
C PHE A 297 -0.95 3.43 10.42
N VAL A 298 -0.50 2.23 10.80
CA VAL A 298 -1.36 1.05 10.96
C VAL A 298 -2.44 1.29 12.03
N ASP A 299 -2.11 2.01 13.11
CA ASP A 299 -3.06 2.30 14.19
C ASP A 299 -4.18 3.26 13.77
N HIS A 300 -3.95 4.05 12.73
CA HIS A 300 -4.88 5.09 12.28
C HIS A 300 -5.30 4.91 10.81
N ILE A 301 -5.02 3.74 10.23
CA ILE A 301 -5.28 3.49 8.82
C ILE A 301 -6.79 3.44 8.56
N ASP A 302 -7.23 4.24 7.60
CA ASP A 302 -8.60 4.22 7.09
C ASP A 302 -8.62 4.80 5.67
N GLN A 303 -9.75 4.65 4.98
CA GLN A 303 -9.98 5.24 3.66
C GLN A 303 -9.77 6.74 3.68
N GLY A 304 -8.86 7.24 2.85
CA GLY A 304 -8.47 8.64 2.79
C GLY A 304 -7.23 8.99 3.61
N TYR A 305 -6.67 8.09 4.43
CA TYR A 305 -5.47 8.40 5.22
C TYR A 305 -4.30 8.83 4.33
N ARG A 306 -3.70 9.99 4.61
CA ARG A 306 -2.62 10.59 3.81
C ARG A 306 -1.28 10.50 4.52
N ALA A 307 -0.46 9.52 4.15
CA ALA A 307 0.88 9.35 4.73
C ALA A 307 1.82 10.55 4.50
N ASP A 308 1.60 11.36 3.46
CA ASP A 308 2.34 12.61 3.23
C ASP A 308 1.91 13.76 4.15
N LEU A 309 0.65 13.81 4.56
CA LEU A 309 0.12 14.83 5.49
C LEU A 309 0.36 14.45 6.96
N CYS A 310 0.43 13.16 7.25
CA CYS A 310 0.69 12.61 8.59
C CYS A 310 2.19 12.39 8.89
N ALA A 311 3.07 12.68 7.93
CA ALA A 311 4.50 12.46 8.10
C ALA A 311 5.11 13.34 9.19
N TRP A 312 5.94 12.72 10.03
CA TRP A 312 6.64 13.41 11.11
C TRP A 312 7.89 14.12 10.58
N ASP A 313 8.03 15.42 10.83
CA ASP A 313 9.25 16.15 10.44
C ASP A 313 10.41 15.85 11.40
N TRP A 314 11.27 14.93 10.98
CA TRP A 314 12.46 14.52 11.73
C TRP A 314 13.64 15.48 11.62
N THR A 315 13.53 16.53 10.82
CA THR A 315 14.61 17.49 10.56
C THR A 315 14.54 18.72 11.47
N LYS A 316 13.36 18.99 12.05
CA LYS A 316 13.17 20.10 12.98
C LYS A 316 14.07 19.96 14.21
N LYS A 317 14.76 21.05 14.55
CA LYS A 317 15.53 21.17 15.78
C LYS A 317 14.63 21.61 16.93
N PHE A 318 14.92 21.07 18.10
CA PHE A 318 14.25 21.40 19.36
C PHE A 318 15.24 22.10 20.30
N ARG A 319 14.69 22.94 21.18
CA ARG A 319 15.45 23.63 22.22
C ARG A 319 14.59 23.80 23.46
N SER A 320 15.23 23.78 24.63
CA SER A 320 14.62 24.24 25.87
C SER A 320 14.49 25.76 25.87
N LEU A 321 13.44 26.28 26.51
CA LEU A 321 13.30 27.71 26.74
C LEU A 321 14.05 28.14 27.99
N VAL A 322 14.78 29.26 27.87
CA VAL A 322 15.26 30.02 29.02
C VAL A 322 14.30 31.16 29.33
N ASP A 323 14.42 31.74 30.52
CA ASP A 323 13.50 32.77 30.99
C ASP A 323 13.52 33.99 30.05
N GLY A 324 12.32 34.48 29.70
CA GLY A 324 12.14 35.59 28.77
C GLY A 324 12.16 35.22 27.29
N GLU A 325 12.53 33.99 26.91
CA GLU A 325 12.45 33.52 25.53
C GLU A 325 11.06 32.98 25.16
N GLU A 326 10.78 32.98 23.85
CA GLU A 326 9.62 32.32 23.27
C GLU A 326 9.97 31.38 22.11
N VAL A 327 9.11 30.37 21.92
CA VAL A 327 9.06 29.56 20.69
C VAL A 327 7.73 29.84 20.01
N VAL A 328 7.79 30.15 18.73
CA VAL A 328 6.61 30.38 17.88
C VAL A 328 6.58 29.33 16.79
N THR A 329 5.47 28.62 16.66
CA THR A 329 5.27 27.64 15.60
C THR A 329 3.93 27.87 14.91
N ARG A 330 3.94 27.78 13.58
CA ARG A 330 2.72 27.68 12.77
C ARG A 330 2.34 26.21 12.63
N VAL A 331 1.11 25.88 12.97
CA VAL A 331 0.50 24.57 12.81
C VAL A 331 -0.50 24.67 11.67
N LEU A 332 -0.28 23.90 10.61
CA LEU A 332 -1.20 23.81 9.47
C LEU A 332 -2.33 22.85 9.80
N ALA A 333 -3.57 23.20 9.47
CA ALA A 333 -4.73 22.36 9.73
C ALA A 333 -4.73 21.06 8.91
N ALA A 334 -4.22 21.15 7.68
CA ALA A 334 -4.13 20.03 6.74
C ALA A 334 -2.95 19.08 6.99
N ARG A 335 -2.55 18.89 8.25
CA ARG A 335 -1.39 18.08 8.63
C ARG A 335 -1.59 17.42 9.98
N GLY A 336 -0.95 16.27 10.15
CA GLY A 336 -0.84 15.58 11.42
C GLY A 336 0.04 16.33 12.43
N TYR A 337 0.63 15.59 13.35
CA TYR A 337 1.52 16.15 14.37
C TYR A 337 2.74 16.86 13.76
N GLN A 338 2.88 18.14 14.08
CA GLN A 338 3.93 19.03 13.60
C GLN A 338 4.84 19.43 14.74
N PRO A 339 6.17 19.47 14.54
CA PRO A 339 7.11 19.74 15.61
C PRO A 339 7.08 21.23 16.00
N SER A 340 6.86 21.50 17.29
CA SER A 340 6.85 22.87 17.82
C SER A 340 8.25 23.52 17.86
N GLY A 341 9.30 22.70 17.89
CA GLY A 341 10.68 23.14 18.17
C GLY A 341 10.98 23.36 19.66
N LEU A 342 10.06 23.02 20.56
CA LEU A 342 10.20 23.14 22.00
C LEU A 342 10.50 21.78 22.66
N ASP A 343 11.61 21.71 23.39
CA ASP A 343 11.83 20.66 24.40
C ASP A 343 11.16 21.09 25.70
N VAL A 344 10.30 20.23 26.23
CA VAL A 344 9.54 20.44 27.46
C VAL A 344 10.06 19.54 28.58
N SER A 345 9.87 19.99 29.81
CA SER A 345 10.29 19.27 31.03
C SER A 345 9.09 19.06 31.94
N ALA A 346 8.98 17.87 32.51
CA ALA A 346 7.96 17.54 33.50
C ALA A 346 8.15 18.45 34.73
N GLY A 347 7.02 18.92 35.27
CA GLY A 347 7.03 19.85 36.41
C GLY A 347 7.41 21.30 36.07
N GLN A 348 7.70 21.61 34.80
CA GLN A 348 7.86 22.99 34.33
C GLN A 348 6.58 23.44 33.63
N ASP A 349 6.09 24.61 34.03
CA ASP A 349 4.94 25.24 33.40
C ASP A 349 5.36 25.99 32.14
N TYR A 350 4.55 25.89 31.08
CA TYR A 350 4.74 26.64 29.84
C TYR A 350 3.46 27.41 29.53
N THR A 351 3.51 28.74 29.60
CA THR A 351 2.40 29.58 29.18
C THR A 351 2.32 29.58 27.66
N TYR A 352 1.10 29.55 27.11
CA TYR A 352 0.90 29.58 25.67
C TYR A 352 -0.25 30.46 25.24
N ARG A 353 -0.16 30.96 24.01
CA ARG A 353 -1.21 31.71 23.31
C ARG A 353 -1.30 31.28 21.86
N THR A 354 -2.50 31.31 21.32
CA THR A 354 -2.81 30.88 19.96
C THR A 354 -3.45 32.01 19.16
N GLU A 355 -3.18 32.07 17.87
CA GLU A 355 -3.76 33.05 16.94
C GLU A 355 -3.96 32.40 15.58
N GLY A 356 -5.19 32.40 15.09
CA GLY A 356 -5.56 31.84 13.79
C GLY A 356 -6.78 30.94 13.87
N THR A 357 -7.32 30.62 12.70
CA THR A 357 -8.53 29.81 12.53
C THR A 357 -8.35 28.85 11.36
N TRP A 358 -9.17 27.80 11.34
CA TRP A 358 -9.18 26.81 10.27
C TRP A 358 -10.56 26.17 10.10
N THR A 359 -10.79 25.54 8.97
CA THR A 359 -12.00 24.75 8.66
C THR A 359 -11.65 23.27 8.59
N LEU A 360 -12.59 22.41 8.99
CA LEU A 360 -12.45 20.94 8.98
C LEU A 360 -12.99 20.26 7.71
N SER A 361 -13.58 21.05 6.81
CA SER A 361 -14.08 20.60 5.52
C SER A 361 -14.44 21.81 4.66
N PRO A 362 -14.64 21.63 3.34
CA PRO A 362 -15.00 22.72 2.46
C PRO A 362 -16.37 23.31 2.83
N GLY A 363 -16.40 24.63 3.09
CA GLY A 363 -17.63 25.34 3.43
C GLY A 363 -18.09 25.21 4.88
N ALA A 364 -17.35 24.49 5.73
CA ALA A 364 -17.61 24.46 7.16
C ALA A 364 -17.27 25.81 7.82
N GLU A 365 -17.89 26.07 8.98
CA GLU A 365 -17.54 27.21 9.80
C GLU A 365 -16.10 27.10 10.31
N ALA A 366 -15.40 28.23 10.34
CA ALA A 366 -14.04 28.26 10.86
C ALA A 366 -14.03 28.12 12.38
N THR A 367 -13.17 27.25 12.88
CA THR A 367 -12.88 27.04 14.30
C THR A 367 -11.50 27.58 14.66
N GLY A 368 -11.18 27.61 15.96
CA GLY A 368 -9.89 28.01 16.49
C GLY A 368 -9.37 26.99 17.50
N ALA A 369 -8.35 27.36 18.28
CA ALA A 369 -7.70 26.44 19.22
C ALA A 369 -8.65 25.77 20.22
N ALA A 370 -9.74 26.43 20.62
CA ALA A 370 -10.71 25.85 21.55
C ALA A 370 -11.54 24.70 20.94
N GLY A 371 -11.60 24.58 19.61
CA GLY A 371 -12.51 23.70 18.89
C GLY A 371 -13.94 24.24 18.84
N ASP A 372 -14.82 23.45 18.24
CA ASP A 372 -16.26 23.69 18.28
C ASP A 372 -16.87 23.35 19.66
N ALA A 373 -18.20 23.37 19.77
CA ALA A 373 -18.91 23.06 21.02
C ALA A 373 -18.66 21.63 21.56
N GLN A 374 -18.18 20.72 20.72
CA GLN A 374 -17.81 19.33 21.04
C GLN A 374 -16.27 19.18 21.09
N GLU A 375 -15.54 20.30 21.09
CA GLU A 375 -14.10 20.42 21.00
C GLU A 375 -13.50 19.86 19.70
N HIS A 376 -14.31 19.47 18.70
CA HIS A 376 -13.81 19.03 17.41
C HIS A 376 -13.07 20.18 16.73
N GLY A 377 -11.99 19.86 16.03
CA GLY A 377 -11.14 20.91 15.48
C GLY A 377 -10.40 21.73 16.52
N GLY A 378 -10.27 21.27 17.77
CA GLY A 378 -9.40 21.93 18.76
C GLY A 378 -7.92 21.77 18.44
N LEU A 379 -7.07 22.61 19.03
CA LEU A 379 -5.62 22.44 18.98
C LEU A 379 -5.22 21.35 19.98
N GLU A 380 -4.44 20.39 19.53
CA GLU A 380 -4.00 19.25 20.33
C GLU A 380 -2.48 19.18 20.36
N ALA A 381 -1.93 18.79 21.51
CA ALA A 381 -0.51 18.62 21.75
C ALA A 381 -0.18 17.21 22.23
N VAL A 382 1.00 16.71 21.85
CA VAL A 382 1.61 15.50 22.43
C VAL A 382 3.08 15.74 22.75
N VAL A 383 3.56 15.04 23.77
CA VAL A 383 4.98 14.99 24.11
C VAL A 383 5.58 13.67 23.63
N MET A 384 6.52 13.76 22.70
CA MET A 384 7.32 12.61 22.27
C MET A 384 8.52 12.45 23.20
N ARG A 385 8.49 11.36 23.98
CA ARG A 385 9.55 10.96 24.90
C ARG A 385 10.75 10.38 24.17
N LYS A 386 11.87 10.24 24.89
CA LYS A 386 13.00 9.44 24.43
C LYS A 386 12.51 8.01 24.12
N GLY A 387 12.90 7.47 22.96
CA GLY A 387 12.40 6.18 22.48
C GLY A 387 11.11 6.25 21.65
N LEU A 388 10.68 7.46 21.23
CA LEU A 388 9.55 7.68 20.31
C LEU A 388 8.17 7.30 20.89
N ALA A 389 8.03 7.19 22.21
CA ALA A 389 6.73 7.00 22.84
C ALA A 389 5.99 8.35 22.98
N LEU A 390 4.72 8.39 22.59
CA LEU A 390 3.87 9.57 22.76
C LEU A 390 3.24 9.61 24.16
N SER A 391 2.92 10.81 24.64
CA SER A 391 1.98 11.01 25.74
C SER A 391 0.54 10.83 25.25
N GLU A 392 -0.40 10.77 26.18
CA GLU A 392 -1.80 11.05 25.85
C GLU A 392 -1.92 12.46 25.23
N PRO A 393 -2.89 12.68 24.31
CA PRO A 393 -3.14 13.99 23.75
C PRO A 393 -3.62 15.00 24.80
N ILE A 394 -3.16 16.24 24.66
CA ILE A 394 -3.47 17.37 25.56
C ILE A 394 -4.18 18.43 24.72
N LEU A 395 -5.44 18.73 25.05
CA LEU A 395 -6.18 19.79 24.37
C LEU A 395 -5.71 21.16 24.86
N LEU A 396 -5.39 22.02 23.90
CA LEU A 396 -5.02 23.40 24.13
C LEU A 396 -6.23 24.29 23.79
N LYS A 397 -6.35 25.43 24.49
CA LYS A 397 -7.38 26.43 24.24
C LYS A 397 -6.76 27.68 23.58
N ALA A 398 -7.47 28.80 23.56
CA ALA A 398 -6.98 30.05 22.99
C ALA A 398 -5.69 30.52 23.69
N GLU A 399 -5.64 30.39 25.00
CA GLU A 399 -4.47 30.61 25.85
C GLU A 399 -4.53 29.70 27.08
N GLY A 400 -3.40 29.48 27.75
CA GLY A 400 -3.35 28.68 28.97
C GLY A 400 -1.94 28.37 29.45
N VAL A 401 -1.85 27.41 30.36
CA VAL A 401 -0.61 26.83 30.85
C VAL A 401 -0.58 25.36 30.47
N LEU A 402 0.49 24.94 29.81
CA LEU A 402 0.80 23.54 29.52
C LEU A 402 1.68 23.00 30.65
N ASN A 403 1.21 21.96 31.33
CA ASN A 403 1.99 21.17 32.27
C ASN A 403 2.35 19.84 31.57
N PRO A 404 3.58 19.67 31.08
CA PRO A 404 3.98 18.47 30.35
C PRO A 404 3.94 17.23 31.25
N PRO A 405 3.34 16.11 30.79
CA PRO A 405 3.28 14.88 31.59
C PRO A 405 4.63 14.16 31.71
N SER A 406 5.61 14.53 30.88
CA SER A 406 6.95 13.95 30.83
C SER A 406 7.91 14.90 30.13
N ASP A 407 9.22 14.66 30.30
CA ASP A 407 10.25 15.29 29.48
C ASP A 407 10.15 14.81 28.03
N GLY A 408 10.34 15.71 27.08
CA GLY A 408 10.37 15.33 25.66
C GLY A 408 10.15 16.48 24.70
N ARG A 409 9.85 16.12 23.46
CA ARG A 409 9.64 17.06 22.34
C ARG A 409 8.16 17.31 22.16
N LEU A 410 7.76 18.58 22.11
CA LEU A 410 6.37 18.97 21.94
C LEU A 410 5.96 19.00 20.46
N TYR A 411 4.88 18.30 20.12
CA TYR A 411 4.26 18.32 18.80
C TYR A 411 2.81 18.78 18.90
N LEU A 412 2.30 19.37 17.83
CA LEU A 412 0.99 20.02 17.78
C LEU A 412 0.23 19.60 16.52
N ARG A 413 -1.10 19.49 16.59
CA ARG A 413 -1.96 19.35 15.42
C ARG A 413 -3.30 20.05 15.62
N CYS A 414 -3.92 20.48 14.53
CA CYS A 414 -5.34 20.76 14.53
C CYS A 414 -6.09 19.40 14.53
N ARG A 415 -6.95 19.17 15.52
CA ARG A 415 -7.56 17.85 15.74
C ARG A 415 -8.68 17.60 14.74
N ASP A 416 -8.50 16.53 13.96
CA ASP A 416 -9.50 15.99 13.05
C ASP A 416 -9.24 14.50 12.81
N ASP A 417 -10.14 13.81 12.14
CA ASP A 417 -9.96 12.42 11.72
C ASP A 417 -8.74 12.30 10.80
N TRP A 418 -7.93 11.26 11.03
CA TRP A 418 -6.66 11.06 10.31
C TRP A 418 -6.81 10.88 8.80
N ASN A 419 -8.01 10.52 8.35
CA ASN A 419 -8.37 10.32 6.97
C ASN A 419 -9.12 11.49 6.32
N LYS A 420 -9.24 12.63 7.02
CA LYS A 420 -9.89 13.86 6.54
C LYS A 420 -8.96 15.08 6.60
N LEU A 421 -7.64 14.86 6.64
CA LEU A 421 -6.73 15.99 6.78
C LEU A 421 -6.58 16.81 5.49
N ASP A 422 -6.91 16.27 4.32
CA ASP A 422 -6.60 16.92 3.04
C ASP A 422 -7.61 17.97 2.60
N ASP A 423 -8.80 18.02 3.21
CA ASP A 423 -9.82 19.03 2.95
C ASP A 423 -9.86 20.15 4.02
N ASN A 424 -9.00 20.04 5.04
CA ASN A 424 -8.76 21.08 6.03
C ASN A 424 -8.08 22.31 5.43
N GLN A 425 -8.46 23.51 5.89
CA GLN A 425 -7.87 24.76 5.40
C GLN A 425 -7.59 25.73 6.54
N GLY A 426 -6.46 26.43 6.46
CA GLY A 426 -6.05 27.41 7.47
C GLY A 426 -4.92 26.92 8.37
N SER A 427 -4.65 27.69 9.42
CA SER A 427 -3.53 27.45 10.31
C SER A 427 -3.66 28.25 11.61
N VAL A 428 -2.91 27.83 12.62
CA VAL A 428 -2.79 28.54 13.90
C VAL A 428 -1.33 28.78 14.25
N LEU A 429 -1.02 29.99 14.70
CA LEU A 429 0.25 30.33 15.33
C LEU A 429 0.13 30.04 16.82
N VAL A 430 1.10 29.32 17.36
CA VAL A 430 1.18 28.98 18.78
C VAL A 430 2.49 29.54 19.33
N ARG A 431 2.40 30.33 20.39
CA ARG A 431 3.54 30.91 21.10
C ARG A 431 3.65 30.27 22.47
N PHE A 432 4.81 29.73 22.79
CA PHE A 432 5.13 29.20 24.11
C PHE A 432 6.19 30.06 24.80
N ARG A 433 6.01 30.27 26.11
CA ARG A 433 6.99 30.88 27.01
C ARG A 433 7.10 30.02 28.26
N LYS A 434 8.28 29.98 28.85
CA LYS A 434 8.46 29.34 30.16
C LYS A 434 7.64 30.10 31.21
N GLY A 435 6.80 29.39 31.95
CA GLY A 435 6.07 29.92 33.10
C GLY A 435 7.04 30.30 34.22
N GLN A 436 6.68 31.32 35.00
CA GLN A 436 7.46 31.76 36.17
C GLN A 436 7.44 30.73 37.28
#